data_AF-A0A7C1IC68-F1
#
_entry.id   AF-A0A7C1IC68-F1
#
_cell.length_a   1.000
_cell.length_b   1.000
_cell.length_c   1.000
_cell.angle_alpha   90.00
_cell.angle_beta   90.00
_cell.angle_gamma   90.00
#
_symmetry.space_group_name_H-M   'P 1'
#
loop_
_entity.id
_entity.type
_entity.pdbx_description
1 polymer ?
#
loop_
_entity_poly.entity_id
_entity_poly.type
_entity_poly.pdbx_seq_one_letter_code
_entity_poly.pdbx_strand_id
1 'polypeptide(L)'
;MSEYLEPTRQVTDSEFEEKLRPAMLGEFVGQAALKEKLSVYVEAAKRRGTDGEALDHVLFYGPPGLGKTTLAHIIANEMGSEFRASAGPVLERPGDLVGLLTSLGKADVI
;
A
#
# COMPACT_ATOMS: atom_id res chain seq x y z
N MET A 1 35.55 -32.01 -9.13
CA MET A 1 34.79 -30.81 -9.55
C MET A 1 33.68 -30.65 -8.53
N SER A 2 33.88 -29.75 -7.57
CA SER A 2 32.98 -29.56 -6.42
C SER A 2 31.63 -29.04 -6.91
N GLU A 3 30.56 -29.72 -6.54
CA GLU A 3 29.18 -29.27 -6.70
C GLU A 3 29.01 -28.01 -5.85
N TYR A 4 28.91 -26.86 -6.49
CA TYR A 4 28.60 -25.60 -5.83
C TYR A 4 27.11 -25.63 -5.47
N LEU A 5 26.82 -25.91 -4.20
CA LEU A 5 25.49 -25.68 -3.63
C LEU A 5 25.26 -24.16 -3.62
N GLU A 6 24.36 -23.68 -4.47
CA GLU A 6 23.88 -22.31 -4.37
C GLU A 6 23.23 -22.12 -2.99
N PRO A 7 23.55 -21.05 -2.25
CA PRO A 7 22.91 -20.78 -0.98
C PRO A 7 21.41 -20.57 -1.22
N THR A 8 20.57 -21.46 -0.69
CA THR A 8 19.12 -21.29 -0.73
C THR A 8 18.78 -19.98 -0.02
N ARG A 9 18.23 -19.01 -0.75
CA ARG A 9 17.75 -17.74 -0.18
C ARG A 9 16.74 -18.04 0.92
N GLN A 10 17.11 -17.79 2.17
CA GLN A 10 16.20 -17.86 3.30
C GLN A 10 15.27 -16.66 3.24
N VAL A 11 13.96 -16.91 3.11
CA VAL A 11 12.92 -15.89 3.22
C VAL A 11 12.80 -15.51 4.69
N THR A 12 12.85 -14.22 4.99
CA THR A 12 12.67 -13.71 6.36
C THR A 12 11.19 -13.77 6.79
N ASP A 13 10.92 -13.87 8.10
CA ASP A 13 9.53 -13.89 8.61
C ASP A 13 8.73 -12.64 8.18
N SER A 14 9.40 -11.49 8.08
CA SER A 14 8.79 -10.25 7.57
C SER A 14 8.38 -10.35 6.09
N GLU A 15 9.24 -10.91 5.23
CA GLU A 15 8.91 -11.14 3.82
C GLU A 15 7.81 -12.19 3.66
N PHE A 16 7.71 -13.13 4.59
CA PHE A 16 6.65 -14.13 4.62
C PHE A 16 5.30 -13.50 5.03
N GLU A 17 5.29 -12.65 6.07
CA GLU A 17 4.08 -11.93 6.48
C GLU A 17 3.56 -10.98 5.39
N GLU A 18 4.44 -10.28 4.66
CA GLU A 18 4.02 -9.45 3.54
C GLU A 18 3.29 -10.25 2.46
N LYS A 19 3.74 -11.47 2.17
CA LYS A 19 3.09 -12.36 1.20
C LYS A 19 1.74 -12.89 1.67
N LEU A 20 1.48 -12.91 2.98
CA LEU A 20 0.18 -13.33 3.53
C LEU A 20 -0.87 -12.21 3.50
N ARG A 21 -0.46 -10.96 3.32
CA ARG A 21 -1.39 -9.84 3.22
C ARG A 21 -2.17 -9.93 1.90
N PRO A 22 -3.50 -9.73 1.92
CA PRO A 22 -4.27 -9.62 0.69
C PRO A 22 -3.73 -8.45 -0.16
N ALA A 23 -3.53 -8.72 -1.44
CA ALA A 23 -3.00 -7.77 -2.40
C ALA A 23 -4.11 -6.94 -3.04
N MET A 24 -5.30 -7.52 -3.19
CA MET A 24 -6.45 -6.90 -3.84
C MET A 24 -7.64 -6.72 -2.88
N LEU A 25 -8.55 -5.78 -3.18
CA LEU A 25 -9.69 -5.50 -2.31
C LEU A 25 -10.64 -6.70 -2.20
N GLY A 26 -10.72 -7.52 -3.26
CA GLY A 26 -11.50 -8.76 -3.28
C GLY A 26 -11.01 -9.83 -2.30
N GLU A 27 -9.72 -9.83 -1.97
CA GLU A 27 -9.07 -10.80 -1.07
C GLU A 27 -9.19 -10.38 0.40
N PHE A 28 -9.53 -9.12 0.67
CA PHE A 28 -9.67 -8.60 2.02
C PHE A 28 -10.94 -9.15 2.68
N VAL A 29 -10.78 -9.94 3.73
CA VAL A 29 -11.89 -10.62 4.42
C VAL A 29 -12.60 -9.67 5.39
N GLY A 30 -13.94 -9.68 5.38
CA GLY A 30 -14.77 -8.84 6.24
C GLY A 30 -14.94 -7.40 5.72
N GLN A 31 -15.38 -6.50 6.60
CA GLN A 31 -15.52 -5.06 6.33
C GLN A 31 -16.33 -4.71 5.06
N ALA A 32 -17.42 -5.43 4.78
CA ALA A 32 -18.17 -5.32 3.52
C ALA A 32 -18.54 -3.88 3.12
N ALA A 33 -19.08 -3.10 4.05
CA ALA A 33 -19.46 -1.71 3.81
C ALA A 33 -18.27 -0.78 3.49
N LEU A 34 -17.09 -1.06 4.05
CA LEU A 34 -15.87 -0.31 3.73
C LEU A 34 -15.36 -0.68 2.34
N LYS A 35 -15.35 -1.99 2.01
CA LYS A 35 -14.92 -2.48 0.71
C LYS A 35 -15.79 -1.93 -0.42
N GLU A 36 -17.10 -1.89 -0.22
CA GLU A 36 -18.03 -1.32 -1.20
C GLU A 36 -17.72 0.17 -1.46
N LYS A 37 -17.56 0.97 -0.41
CA LYS A 37 -17.20 2.39 -0.53
C LYS A 37 -15.86 2.58 -1.24
N LEU A 38 -14.82 1.86 -0.80
CA LEU A 38 -13.49 1.94 -1.40
C LEU A 38 -13.52 1.55 -2.88
N SER A 39 -14.25 0.50 -3.25
CA SER A 39 -14.40 0.08 -4.64
C SER A 39 -15.01 1.19 -5.49
N VAL A 40 -16.05 1.88 -5.01
CA VAL A 40 -16.64 3.02 -5.72
C VAL A 40 -15.64 4.16 -5.89
N TYR A 41 -14.88 4.52 -4.86
CA TYR A 41 -13.90 5.61 -4.93
C TYR A 41 -12.72 5.28 -5.85
N VAL A 42 -12.19 4.07 -5.77
CA VAL A 42 -11.11 3.58 -6.63
C VAL A 42 -11.55 3.56 -8.09
N GLU A 43 -12.72 3.00 -8.38
CA GLU A 43 -13.26 2.98 -9.74
C GLU A 43 -13.53 4.39 -10.27
N ALA A 44 -14.04 5.29 -9.44
CA ALA A 44 -14.22 6.67 -9.82
C ALA A 44 -12.87 7.33 -10.15
N ALA A 45 -11.84 7.16 -9.33
CA ALA A 45 -10.51 7.73 -9.55
C ALA A 45 -9.85 7.21 -10.83
N LYS A 46 -9.94 5.90 -11.08
CA LYS A 46 -9.45 5.27 -12.32
C LYS A 46 -10.13 5.81 -13.57
N ARG A 47 -11.42 6.16 -13.48
CA ARG A 47 -12.22 6.67 -14.61
C ARG A 47 -12.06 8.18 -14.84
N ARG A 48 -11.45 8.91 -13.91
CA ARG A 48 -11.16 10.34 -14.10
C ARG A 48 -9.90 10.50 -14.96
N GLY A 49 -9.99 11.32 -16.01
CA GLY A 49 -8.88 11.60 -16.92
C GLY A 49 -8.60 10.48 -17.94
N THR A 50 -7.59 10.69 -18.80
CA THR A 50 -7.15 9.72 -19.82
C THR A 50 -6.27 8.59 -19.27
N ASP A 51 -5.58 8.85 -18.15
CA ASP A 51 -4.58 7.94 -17.56
C ASP A 51 -4.88 7.60 -16.09
N GLY A 52 -6.11 7.86 -15.62
CA GLY A 52 -6.48 7.80 -14.21
C GLY A 52 -5.93 8.96 -13.37
N GLU A 53 -6.64 9.29 -12.30
CA GLU A 53 -6.21 10.24 -11.26
C GLU A 53 -5.90 9.52 -9.95
N ALA A 54 -5.16 10.19 -9.06
CA ALA A 54 -4.98 9.72 -7.70
C ALA A 54 -6.35 9.59 -6.99
N LEU A 55 -6.44 8.61 -6.10
CA LEU A 55 -7.53 8.55 -5.13
C LEU A 55 -7.46 9.79 -4.23
N ASP A 56 -8.62 10.31 -3.82
CA ASP A 56 -8.66 11.36 -2.80
C ASP A 56 -8.04 10.84 -1.48
N HIS A 57 -7.52 11.75 -0.66
CA HIS A 57 -6.88 11.36 0.60
C HIS A 57 -7.83 10.59 1.54
N VAL A 58 -7.37 9.46 2.06
CA VAL A 58 -8.13 8.57 2.92
C VAL A 58 -7.54 8.55 4.33
N LEU A 59 -8.40 8.61 5.35
CA LEU A 59 -8.03 8.41 6.75
C LEU A 59 -8.66 7.12 7.27
N PHE A 60 -7.82 6.14 7.65
CA PHE A 60 -8.28 4.94 8.34
C PHE A 60 -8.16 5.10 9.85
N TYR A 61 -9.28 4.99 10.56
CA TYR A 61 -9.33 5.04 12.01
C TYR A 61 -9.90 3.74 12.60
N GLY A 62 -9.31 3.28 13.70
CA GLY A 62 -9.82 2.14 14.48
C GLY A 62 -8.75 1.40 15.29
N PRO A 63 -9.12 0.41 16.12
CA PRO A 63 -8.20 -0.43 16.90
C PRO A 63 -7.06 -1.07 16.10
N PRO A 64 -5.89 -1.36 16.71
CA PRO A 64 -4.80 -2.07 16.03
C PRO A 64 -5.24 -3.46 15.53
N GLY A 65 -4.63 -3.94 14.44
CA GLY A 65 -4.92 -5.28 13.89
C GLY A 65 -6.08 -5.37 12.89
N LEU A 66 -6.81 -4.28 12.61
CA LEU A 66 -7.92 -4.27 11.65
C LEU A 66 -7.51 -4.14 10.17
N GLY A 67 -6.24 -4.34 9.84
CA GLY A 67 -5.77 -4.30 8.45
C GLY A 67 -5.67 -2.91 7.83
N LYS A 68 -5.50 -1.84 8.62
CA LYS A 68 -5.34 -0.46 8.09
C LYS A 68 -4.14 -0.32 7.15
N THR A 69 -2.97 -0.81 7.56
CA THR A 69 -1.77 -0.82 6.72
C THR A 69 -2.01 -1.68 5.48
N THR A 70 -2.62 -2.85 5.64
CA THR A 70 -3.01 -3.72 4.51
C THR A 70 -3.92 -3.00 3.51
N LEU A 71 -4.92 -2.24 3.97
CA LEU A 71 -5.81 -1.47 3.09
C LEU A 71 -5.07 -0.37 2.33
N ALA A 72 -4.07 0.27 2.92
CA ALA A 72 -3.24 1.25 2.21
C ALA A 72 -2.44 0.60 1.07
N HIS A 73 -1.84 -0.59 1.30
CA HIS A 73 -1.20 -1.37 0.24
C HIS A 73 -2.18 -1.80 -0.85
N ILE A 74 -3.38 -2.26 -0.46
CA ILE A 74 -4.42 -2.64 -1.42
C ILE A 74 -4.80 -1.44 -2.29
N ILE A 75 -4.96 -0.25 -1.72
CA ILE A 75 -5.28 0.96 -2.49
C ILE A 75 -4.19 1.23 -3.53
N ALA A 76 -2.91 1.20 -3.14
CA ALA A 76 -1.82 1.42 -4.08
C ALA A 76 -1.81 0.40 -5.22
N ASN A 77 -1.98 -0.90 -4.88
CA ASN A 77 -2.07 -1.97 -5.87
C ASN A 77 -3.26 -1.78 -6.83
N GLU A 78 -4.43 -1.45 -6.29
CA GLU A 78 -5.62 -1.18 -7.09
C GLU A 78 -5.38 0.01 -8.02
N MET A 79 -4.72 1.07 -7.55
CA MET A 79 -4.38 2.24 -8.35
C MET A 79 -3.20 2.02 -9.32
N GLY A 80 -2.52 0.88 -9.25
CA GLY A 80 -1.35 0.58 -10.07
C GLY A 80 -0.14 1.45 -9.74
N SER A 81 -0.02 1.91 -8.50
CA SER A 81 1.00 2.85 -8.02
C SER A 81 1.84 2.25 -6.89
N GLU A 82 2.90 2.94 -6.47
CA GLU A 82 3.72 2.52 -5.34
C GLU A 82 3.08 2.93 -4.00
N PHE A 83 3.29 2.12 -2.95
CA PHE A 83 2.98 2.49 -1.57
C PHE A 83 4.27 2.84 -0.82
N ARG A 84 4.30 4.02 -0.20
CA ARG A 84 5.44 4.52 0.57
C ARG A 84 5.09 4.74 2.03
N ALA A 85 5.37 3.71 2.84
CA ALA A 85 5.12 3.79 4.27
C ALA A 85 5.94 4.91 4.94
N SER A 86 5.27 5.69 5.79
CA SER A 86 5.92 6.61 6.72
C SER A 86 5.20 6.61 8.07
N ALA A 87 5.84 7.17 9.09
CA ALA A 87 5.26 7.32 10.41
C ALA A 87 5.60 8.71 10.97
N GLY A 88 4.69 9.30 11.74
CA GLY A 88 4.88 10.63 12.34
C GLY A 88 6.24 10.82 13.04
N PRO A 89 6.69 9.86 13.87
CA PRO A 89 8.00 9.97 14.52
C PRO A 89 9.20 9.99 13.57
N VAL A 90 9.06 9.50 12.34
CA VAL A 90 10.14 9.50 11.32
C VAL A 90 10.23 10.87 10.63
N LEU A 91 9.15 11.66 10.67
CA LEU A 91 9.05 12.97 10.03
C LEU A 91 9.35 14.09 11.05
N GLU A 92 10.57 14.11 11.59
CA GLU A 92 10.95 15.02 12.67
C GLU A 92 11.19 16.47 12.20
N ARG A 93 11.69 16.66 10.97
CA ARG A 93 12.02 17.99 10.42
C ARG A 93 11.21 18.28 9.16
N PRO A 94 10.93 19.56 8.84
CA PRO A 94 10.24 19.94 7.60
C PRO A 94 10.90 19.36 6.33
N GLY A 95 12.23 19.24 6.31
CA GLY A 95 12.96 18.68 5.18
C GLY A 95 12.67 17.20 4.91
N ASP A 96 12.35 16.42 5.95
CA ASP A 96 12.06 14.99 5.81
C ASP A 96 10.71 14.79 5.06
N LEU A 97 9.71 15.63 5.38
CA LEU A 97 8.43 15.67 4.67
C LEU A 97 8.60 16.14 3.22
N VAL A 98 9.35 17.23 3.00
CA VAL A 98 9.59 17.75 1.64
C VAL A 98 10.27 16.69 0.78
N GLY A 99 11.30 16.02 1.30
CA GLY A 99 11.98 14.93 0.60
C GLY A 99 11.02 13.81 0.21
N LEU A 100 10.19 13.34 1.15
CA LEU A 100 9.18 12.33 0.88
C LEU A 100 8.23 12.75 -0.25
N LEU A 101 7.64 13.95 -0.16
CA LEU A 101 6.67 14.45 -1.14
C LEU A 101 7.27 14.63 -2.54
N THR A 102 8.52 15.11 -2.62
CA THR A 102 9.19 15.33 -3.92
C THR A 102 9.57 14.04 -4.65
N SER A 103 9.63 12.92 -3.92
CA SER A 103 10.06 11.64 -4.48
C SER A 103 8.92 10.79 -5.03
N LEU A 104 7.66 11.20 -4.85
CA LEU A 104 6.49 10.43 -5.25
C LEU A 104 6.28 10.43 -6.75
N GLY A 105 5.91 9.26 -7.26
CA GLY A 105 5.35 9.07 -8.59
C GLY A 105 3.89 9.51 -8.68
N LYS A 106 3.36 9.44 -9.90
CA LYS A 106 1.95 9.74 -10.17
C LYS A 106 1.06 8.71 -9.47
N ALA A 107 0.10 9.20 -8.69
CA ALA A 107 -0.87 8.40 -7.94
C ALA A 107 -0.29 7.51 -6.82
N ASP A 108 1.00 7.64 -6.48
CA ASP A 108 1.60 6.95 -5.33
C ASP A 108 0.85 7.27 -4.04
N VAL A 109 0.78 6.26 -3.17
CA VAL A 109 0.13 6.32 -1.85
C VAL A 109 1.20 6.44 -0.78
N ILE A 110 0.99 7.30 0.22
CA ILE A 110 1.87 7.48 1.39
C ILE A 110 1.13 7.08 2.67
#